data_AF-A0A854DYB3-F1
#
_entry.id   AF-A0A854DYB3-F1
#
_cell.length_a   1.000
_cell.length_b   1.000
_cell.length_c   1.000
_cell.angle_alpha   90.00
_cell.angle_beta   90.00
_cell.angle_gamma   90.00
#
_symmetry.space_group_name_H-M   'P 1'
#
loop_
_entity.id
_entity.type
_entity.pdbx_description
1 polymer ?
#
loop_
_entity_poly.entity_id
_entity_poly.type
_entity_poly.pdbx_seq_one_letter_code
_entity_poly.pdbx_strand_id
1 'polypeptide(L)'
;MNRALDALGLDASADERAIKRAYAQRLRAARPDEDPVAFQTLHEAYQEALRWIRNRAQWQEESSAEALATTPADNSPPEPLAPYDSHSPMDHMPELHHPCTLDTDMPDDVVEPSLNLPRFARLLINTAGDTDPASFEHWLAGRPELWSLADRPRIGDVVLQQLLHQGGPLCESNFDLLGRYFCWNEIRADIDPYRVRARRSQLHRHWQLQPRNHAALTTALDRPQDRVSPHEARARVERLTRPWHWLQSLLSSCVPGRAGTMRRTMQHLGVHTVRDTLAPLDADQVAFWLAISQPRRFNIPKLQVAIVRCLLGALIVLAVLAVLALLGDAVRPRALNTSGMKRAAIHASVVIVSGALMLAHFVGWTPSRTASAPTPAEPPSPLDGQGVLTHGPRPRRPAPSFAVVSQLDPGTGNG
;
A
#
# COMPACT_ATOMS: atom_id res chain seq x y z
N MET A 1 -36.98 -34.65 2.38
CA MET A 1 -36.93 -33.93 1.09
C MET A 1 -36.37 -32.53 1.30
N ASN A 2 -35.55 -32.03 0.38
CA ASN A 2 -34.94 -30.71 0.50
C ASN A 2 -35.85 -29.68 -0.17
N ARG A 3 -36.50 -28.82 0.63
CA ARG A 3 -37.50 -27.84 0.18
C ARG A 3 -37.00 -26.94 -0.96
N ALA A 4 -35.69 -26.66 -0.99
CA ALA A 4 -35.06 -25.84 -2.04
C ALA A 4 -34.96 -26.56 -3.41
N LEU A 5 -34.75 -27.89 -3.42
CA LEU A 5 -34.75 -28.69 -4.65
C LEU A 5 -36.18 -28.89 -5.17
N ASP A 6 -37.13 -29.12 -4.27
CA ASP A 6 -38.56 -29.19 -4.59
C ASP A 6 -39.04 -27.85 -5.20
N ALA A 7 -38.60 -26.73 -4.63
CA ALA A 7 -38.88 -25.40 -5.17
C ALA A 7 -38.30 -25.19 -6.57
N LEU A 8 -37.20 -25.88 -6.93
CA LEU A 8 -36.60 -25.90 -8.27
C LEU A 8 -37.16 -27.01 -9.19
N GLY A 9 -38.03 -27.88 -8.68
CA GLY A 9 -38.58 -29.04 -9.39
C GLY A 9 -37.54 -30.13 -9.70
N LEU A 10 -36.53 -30.26 -8.85
CA LEU A 10 -35.41 -31.19 -9.02
C LEU A 10 -35.45 -32.29 -7.97
N ASP A 11 -35.02 -33.50 -8.37
CA ASP A 11 -34.90 -34.64 -7.47
C ASP A 11 -33.71 -34.50 -6.50
N ALA A 12 -33.75 -35.26 -5.39
CA ALA A 12 -32.70 -35.27 -4.37
C ALA A 12 -31.34 -35.80 -4.86
N SER A 13 -31.29 -36.43 -6.04
CA SER A 13 -30.06 -36.86 -6.73
C SER A 13 -29.48 -35.82 -7.71
N ALA A 14 -30.10 -34.64 -7.85
CA ALA A 14 -29.66 -33.66 -8.83
C ALA A 14 -28.27 -33.08 -8.54
N ASP A 15 -27.42 -33.03 -9.58
CA ASP A 15 -26.07 -32.45 -9.52
C ASP A 15 -26.06 -30.92 -9.67
N GLU A 16 -24.93 -30.29 -9.35
CA GLU A 16 -24.75 -28.83 -9.45
C GLU A 16 -25.09 -28.27 -10.84
N ARG A 17 -24.79 -29.04 -11.91
CA ARG A 17 -25.12 -28.68 -13.29
C ARG A 17 -26.63 -28.68 -13.55
N ALA A 18 -27.37 -29.60 -12.93
CA ALA A 18 -28.82 -29.68 -13.06
C ALA A 18 -29.53 -28.50 -12.37
N ILE A 19 -29.04 -28.09 -11.19
CA ILE A 19 -29.51 -26.89 -10.48
C ILE A 19 -29.33 -25.63 -11.32
N LYS A 20 -28.12 -25.42 -11.88
CA LYS A 20 -27.82 -24.24 -12.71
C LYS A 20 -28.69 -24.20 -13.98
N ARG A 21 -28.95 -25.35 -14.60
CA ARG A 21 -29.82 -25.44 -15.78
C ARG A 21 -31.28 -25.12 -15.45
N ALA A 22 -31.82 -25.66 -14.35
CA ALA A 22 -33.19 -25.39 -13.92
C ALA A 22 -33.40 -23.92 -13.54
N TYR A 23 -32.42 -23.32 -12.85
CA TYR A 23 -32.41 -21.89 -12.54
C TYR A 23 -32.43 -21.03 -13.80
N ALA A 24 -31.56 -21.33 -14.78
CA ALA A 24 -31.51 -20.59 -16.04
C ALA A 24 -32.81 -20.72 -16.87
N GLN A 25 -33.45 -21.90 -16.84
CA GLN A 25 -34.70 -22.13 -17.54
C GLN A 25 -35.86 -21.33 -16.93
N ARG A 26 -35.94 -21.23 -15.60
CA ARG A 26 -36.97 -20.45 -14.92
C ARG A 26 -36.68 -18.95 -14.88
N LEU A 27 -35.41 -18.56 -14.90
CA LEU A 27 -35.01 -17.16 -15.06
C LEU A 27 -35.42 -16.60 -16.44
N ARG A 28 -35.46 -17.44 -17.48
CA ARG A 28 -35.98 -17.03 -18.80
C ARG A 28 -37.50 -16.81 -18.78
N ALA A 29 -38.22 -17.47 -17.87
CA ALA A 29 -39.66 -17.33 -17.72
C ALA A 29 -40.04 -16.19 -16.75
N ALA A 30 -39.23 -15.96 -15.71
CA ALA A 30 -39.41 -14.87 -14.75
C ALA A 30 -38.55 -13.67 -15.14
N ARG A 31 -39.09 -12.77 -15.97
CA ARG A 31 -38.42 -11.50 -16.27
C ARG A 31 -38.38 -10.63 -15.01
N PRO A 32 -37.21 -10.10 -14.60
CA PRO A 32 -37.05 -9.36 -13.35
C PRO A 32 -37.83 -8.04 -13.30
N ASP A 33 -38.32 -7.55 -14.44
CA ASP A 33 -39.12 -6.31 -14.54
C ASP A 33 -40.60 -6.51 -14.20
N GLU A 34 -41.10 -7.75 -14.20
CA GLU A 34 -42.53 -8.07 -13.98
C GLU A 34 -42.84 -8.48 -12.54
N ASP A 35 -41.93 -9.17 -11.84
CA ASP A 35 -42.10 -9.54 -10.43
C ASP A 35 -40.75 -9.68 -9.68
N PRO A 36 -40.32 -8.63 -8.94
CA PRO A 36 -39.06 -8.65 -8.19
C PRO A 36 -39.10 -9.62 -7.00
N VAL A 37 -40.27 -9.91 -6.43
CA VAL A 37 -40.42 -10.79 -5.26
C VAL A 37 -40.33 -12.26 -5.68
N ALA A 38 -40.91 -12.62 -6.82
CA ALA A 38 -40.75 -13.94 -7.41
C ALA A 38 -39.29 -14.22 -7.81
N PHE A 39 -38.58 -13.22 -8.35
CA PHE A 39 -37.16 -13.34 -8.67
C PHE A 39 -36.31 -13.58 -7.42
N GLN A 40 -36.55 -12.81 -6.35
CA GLN A 40 -35.81 -12.98 -5.09
C GLN A 40 -36.04 -14.37 -4.48
N THR A 41 -37.29 -14.82 -4.44
CA THR A 41 -37.66 -16.15 -3.90
C THR A 41 -36.99 -17.28 -4.70
N LEU A 42 -36.94 -17.15 -6.03
CA LEU A 42 -36.28 -18.11 -6.92
C LEU A 42 -34.75 -18.11 -6.75
N HIS A 43 -34.15 -16.93 -6.55
CA HIS A 43 -32.73 -16.78 -6.32
C HIS A 43 -32.29 -17.34 -4.96
N GLU A 44 -33.09 -17.13 -3.91
CA GLU A 44 -32.85 -17.70 -2.58
C GLU A 44 -32.90 -19.22 -2.60
N ALA A 45 -33.93 -19.81 -3.24
CA ALA A 45 -34.04 -21.26 -3.42
C ALA A 45 -32.83 -21.85 -4.19
N TYR A 46 -32.32 -21.15 -5.20
CA TYR A 46 -31.11 -21.53 -5.93
C TYR A 46 -29.86 -21.54 -5.05
N GLN A 47 -29.66 -20.48 -4.25
CA GLN A 47 -28.50 -20.39 -3.36
C GLN A 47 -28.52 -21.46 -2.26
N GLU A 48 -29.70 -21.78 -1.73
CA GLU A 48 -29.87 -22.84 -0.73
C GLU A 48 -29.58 -24.22 -1.33
N ALA A 49 -30.05 -24.48 -2.55
CA ALA A 49 -29.79 -25.74 -3.24
C ALA A 49 -28.30 -25.95 -3.53
N LEU A 50 -27.57 -24.90 -3.93
CA LEU A 50 -26.11 -24.96 -4.11
C LEU A 50 -25.36 -25.18 -2.79
N ARG A 51 -25.79 -24.53 -1.70
CA ARG A 51 -25.20 -24.75 -0.37
C ARG A 51 -25.39 -26.19 0.09
N TRP A 52 -26.56 -26.77 -0.18
CA TRP A 52 -26.84 -28.16 0.18
C TRP A 52 -25.99 -29.18 -0.59
N ILE A 53 -25.82 -29.02 -1.91
CA ILE A 53 -24.91 -29.89 -2.69
C ILE A 53 -23.46 -29.78 -2.20
N ARG A 54 -23.00 -28.55 -1.94
CA ARG A 54 -21.63 -28.32 -1.45
C ARG A 54 -21.39 -28.98 -0.10
N ASN A 55 -22.33 -28.83 0.83
CA ASN A 55 -22.26 -29.53 2.11
C ASN A 55 -22.25 -31.04 1.89
N ARG A 56 -23.18 -31.59 1.07
CA ARG A 56 -23.24 -33.03 0.79
C ARG A 56 -21.92 -33.58 0.25
N ALA A 57 -21.27 -32.87 -0.67
CA ALA A 57 -19.95 -33.26 -1.19
C ALA A 57 -18.88 -33.29 -0.08
N GLN A 58 -18.87 -32.28 0.81
CA GLN A 58 -17.97 -32.24 1.97
C GLN A 58 -18.20 -33.41 2.92
N TRP A 59 -19.46 -33.74 3.24
CA TRP A 59 -19.80 -34.83 4.17
C TRP A 59 -19.50 -36.21 3.56
N GLN A 60 -19.60 -36.34 2.22
CA GLN A 60 -19.20 -37.55 1.51
C GLN A 60 -17.67 -37.71 1.49
N GLU A 61 -16.91 -36.64 1.28
CA GLU A 61 -15.45 -36.66 1.37
C GLU A 61 -14.97 -36.97 2.79
N GLU A 62 -15.60 -36.39 3.81
CA GLU A 62 -15.28 -36.62 5.22
C GLU A 62 -15.64 -38.04 5.66
N SER A 63 -16.79 -38.58 5.20
CA SER A 63 -17.18 -39.97 5.43
C SER A 63 -16.34 -40.99 4.65
N SER A 64 -15.83 -40.63 3.45
CA SER A 64 -14.89 -41.45 2.70
C SER A 64 -13.48 -41.42 3.28
N ALA A 65 -13.05 -40.27 3.83
CA ALA A 65 -11.79 -40.13 4.55
C ALA A 65 -11.82 -40.90 5.89
N GLU A 66 -12.95 -40.89 6.61
CA GLU A 66 -13.14 -41.67 7.84
C GLU A 66 -13.19 -43.19 7.55
N ALA A 67 -13.78 -43.60 6.42
CA ALA A 67 -13.80 -45.01 5.98
C ALA A 67 -12.42 -45.52 5.54
N LEU A 68 -11.53 -44.65 5.05
CA LEU A 68 -10.12 -44.98 4.74
C LEU A 68 -9.23 -45.02 5.98
N ALA A 69 -9.67 -44.46 7.12
CA ALA A 69 -8.93 -44.45 8.38
C ALA A 69 -9.17 -45.69 9.25
N THR A 70 -10.13 -46.57 8.89
CA THR A 70 -10.43 -47.81 9.63
C THR A 70 -10.27 -49.04 8.72
N THR A 71 -9.03 -49.47 8.49
CA THR A 71 -8.73 -50.83 8.06
C THR A 71 -7.58 -51.38 8.92
N PRO A 72 -7.73 -52.57 9.55
CA PRO A 72 -6.63 -53.23 10.26
C PRO A 72 -5.58 -53.72 9.27
N ALA A 73 -4.31 -53.62 9.68
CA ALA A 73 -3.13 -54.07 8.96
C ALA A 73 -3.23 -55.54 8.51
N ASP A 74 -2.82 -55.80 7.26
CA ASP A 74 -2.29 -57.10 6.88
C ASP A 74 -0.95 -56.90 6.14
N ASN A 75 0.05 -57.64 6.59
CA ASN A 75 1.43 -57.63 6.12
C ASN A 75 1.56 -58.67 5.01
N SER A 76 2.05 -58.30 3.83
CA SER A 76 2.70 -59.26 2.92
C SER A 76 3.77 -58.57 2.05
N PRO A 77 4.99 -59.15 1.91
CA PRO A 77 6.09 -58.56 1.15
C PRO A 77 5.93 -58.69 -0.37
N PRO A 78 6.65 -57.87 -1.17
CA PRO A 78 6.57 -57.89 -2.63
C PRO A 78 7.45 -58.98 -3.24
N GLU A 79 6.89 -59.83 -4.11
CA GLU A 79 7.65 -60.74 -4.99
C GLU A 79 7.61 -60.29 -6.47
N PRO A 80 8.63 -60.66 -7.27
CA PRO A 80 9.04 -59.94 -8.47
C PRO A 80 8.43 -60.47 -9.79
N LEU A 81 8.56 -59.61 -10.80
CA LEU A 81 8.20 -59.78 -12.21
C LEU A 81 8.66 -61.11 -12.83
N ALA A 82 7.75 -61.75 -13.57
CA ALA A 82 8.05 -62.79 -14.55
C ALA A 82 7.32 -62.51 -15.89
N PRO A 83 7.85 -63.00 -17.03
CA PRO A 83 7.78 -62.33 -18.33
C PRO A 83 6.57 -62.73 -19.19
N TYR A 84 6.26 -61.85 -20.16
CA TYR A 84 5.34 -62.06 -21.27
C TYR A 84 5.73 -63.26 -22.15
N ASP A 85 4.72 -64.06 -22.51
CA ASP A 85 4.52 -64.81 -23.76
C ASP A 85 3.17 -65.54 -23.58
N SER A 86 2.25 -65.72 -24.52
CA SER A 86 2.06 -65.32 -25.92
C SER A 86 0.65 -65.83 -26.30
N HIS A 87 0.05 -65.26 -27.36
CA HIS A 87 -1.12 -65.74 -28.12
C HIS A 87 -2.55 -65.37 -27.64
N SER A 88 -3.15 -64.39 -28.32
CA SER A 88 -4.37 -64.73 -29.09
C SER A 88 -4.51 -63.90 -30.37
N PRO A 89 -4.85 -64.54 -31.51
CA PRO A 89 -4.82 -63.93 -32.83
C PRO A 89 -6.14 -63.21 -33.15
N MET A 90 -6.01 -62.05 -33.79
CA MET A 90 -7.02 -61.52 -34.69
C MET A 90 -7.21 -62.50 -35.86
N ASP A 91 -8.43 -62.99 -36.08
CA ASP A 91 -8.97 -63.08 -37.43
C ASP A 91 -10.48 -63.30 -37.40
N HIS A 92 -11.16 -62.71 -38.38
CA HIS A 92 -12.59 -62.74 -38.73
C HIS A 92 -13.33 -61.41 -38.52
N MET A 93 -13.09 -60.50 -39.47
CA MET A 93 -14.09 -59.53 -39.93
C MET A 93 -14.78 -60.13 -41.17
N PRO A 94 -16.06 -59.80 -41.42
CA PRO A 94 -16.29 -58.96 -42.59
C PRO A 94 -17.34 -57.86 -42.38
N GLU A 95 -17.02 -56.74 -43.00
CA GLU A 95 -17.80 -55.53 -43.21
C GLU A 95 -19.17 -55.80 -43.86
N LEU A 96 -20.16 -55.03 -43.41
CA LEU A 96 -21.16 -54.46 -44.30
C LEU A 96 -21.06 -52.94 -44.20
N HIS A 97 -20.31 -52.36 -45.16
CA HIS A 97 -20.46 -50.98 -45.58
C HIS A 97 -21.94 -50.70 -45.88
N HIS A 98 -22.49 -49.57 -45.42
CA HIS A 98 -23.01 -48.50 -46.28
C HIS A 98 -22.85 -47.14 -45.57
N PRO A 99 -22.54 -46.05 -46.31
CA PRO A 99 -22.11 -44.77 -45.77
C PRO A 99 -23.26 -43.77 -45.67
N CYS A 100 -23.29 -42.96 -44.61
CA CYS A 100 -23.94 -41.66 -44.64
C CYS A 100 -22.96 -40.63 -44.08
N THR A 101 -22.32 -39.97 -45.03
CA THR A 101 -21.55 -38.75 -44.88
C THR A 101 -22.44 -37.68 -44.25
N LEU A 102 -21.99 -37.16 -43.10
CA LEU A 102 -22.26 -35.77 -42.75
C LEU A 102 -20.90 -35.09 -42.84
N ASP A 103 -20.55 -34.76 -44.08
CA ASP A 103 -19.51 -33.80 -44.43
C ASP A 103 -19.89 -32.47 -43.79
N THR A 104 -19.53 -32.30 -42.52
CA THR A 104 -19.21 -30.96 -42.00
C THR A 104 -17.71 -30.89 -42.02
N ASP A 105 -17.19 -30.64 -43.22
CA ASP A 105 -15.86 -30.11 -43.47
C ASP A 105 -15.83 -28.69 -42.85
N MET A 106 -15.81 -28.64 -41.52
CA MET A 106 -15.45 -27.44 -40.79
C MET A 106 -13.93 -27.42 -40.84
N PRO A 107 -13.30 -26.41 -41.48
CA PRO A 107 -11.85 -26.34 -41.46
C PRO A 107 -11.41 -26.24 -40.00
N ASP A 108 -10.75 -27.30 -39.52
CA ASP A 108 -10.17 -27.42 -38.17
C ASP A 108 -8.94 -26.50 -37.98
N ASP A 109 -8.76 -25.51 -38.88
CA ASP A 109 -7.64 -24.57 -38.95
C ASP A 109 -8.09 -23.11 -38.85
N VAL A 110 -9.08 -22.81 -38.00
CA VAL A 110 -9.10 -21.52 -37.31
C VAL A 110 -8.78 -21.79 -35.84
N VAL A 111 -7.54 -22.19 -35.59
CA VAL A 111 -6.93 -21.94 -34.28
C VAL A 111 -6.95 -20.43 -34.11
N GLU A 112 -8.01 -19.90 -33.50
CA GLU A 112 -7.97 -18.52 -33.00
C GLU A 112 -6.67 -18.40 -32.20
N PRO A 113 -5.78 -17.46 -32.56
CA PRO A 113 -4.47 -17.37 -31.94
C PRO A 113 -4.70 -17.22 -30.44
N SER A 114 -4.29 -18.24 -29.68
CA SER A 114 -4.50 -18.27 -28.23
C SER A 114 -3.98 -16.97 -27.63
N LEU A 115 -4.91 -16.21 -27.03
CA LEU A 115 -4.61 -14.89 -26.50
C LEU A 115 -3.45 -15.03 -25.50
N ASN A 116 -2.34 -14.34 -25.77
CA ASN A 116 -1.20 -14.36 -24.86
C ASN A 116 -1.49 -13.46 -23.65
N LEU A 117 -2.19 -14.01 -22.65
CA LEU A 117 -2.66 -13.30 -21.44
C LEU A 117 -1.56 -12.43 -20.78
N PRO A 118 -0.33 -12.92 -20.51
CA PRO A 118 0.70 -12.10 -19.87
C PRO A 118 1.18 -10.93 -20.73
N ARG A 119 1.17 -11.08 -22.06
CA ARG A 119 1.54 -10.01 -22.99
C ARG A 119 0.45 -8.94 -23.03
N PHE A 120 -0.80 -9.36 -23.08
CA PHE A 120 -1.95 -8.46 -23.04
C PHE A 120 -2.03 -7.72 -21.71
N ALA A 121 -1.81 -8.40 -20.58
CA ALA A 121 -1.76 -7.78 -19.26
C ALA A 121 -0.69 -6.67 -19.17
N ARG A 122 0.51 -6.89 -19.71
CA ARG A 122 1.55 -5.85 -19.82
C ARG A 122 1.11 -4.67 -20.67
N LEU A 123 0.50 -4.93 -21.83
CA LEU A 123 -0.01 -3.87 -22.71
C LEU A 123 -1.02 -3.01 -21.95
N LEU A 124 -1.99 -3.64 -21.30
CA LEU A 124 -3.02 -2.99 -20.50
C LEU A 124 -2.43 -2.15 -19.37
N ILE A 125 -1.49 -2.70 -18.58
CA ILE A 125 -0.83 -1.97 -17.49
C ILE A 125 -0.03 -0.76 -18.02
N ASN A 126 0.69 -0.93 -19.12
CA ASN A 126 1.46 0.16 -19.73
C ASN A 126 0.54 1.28 -20.25
N THR A 127 -0.52 0.92 -20.98
CA THR A 127 -1.52 1.90 -21.45
C THR A 127 -2.19 2.62 -20.28
N ALA A 128 -2.52 1.89 -19.20
CA ALA A 128 -3.09 2.47 -18.00
C ALA A 128 -2.11 3.41 -17.27
N GLY A 129 -0.80 3.19 -17.36
CA GLY A 129 0.21 4.07 -16.77
C GLY A 129 0.38 5.40 -17.53
N ASP A 130 0.11 5.38 -18.84
CA ASP A 130 0.41 6.49 -19.76
C ASP A 130 -0.80 7.36 -20.12
N THR A 131 -2.01 6.85 -19.88
CA THR A 131 -3.26 7.48 -20.33
C THR A 131 -4.04 8.09 -19.16
N ASP A 132 -4.78 9.17 -19.42
CA ASP A 132 -5.71 9.75 -18.44
C ASP A 132 -6.89 8.80 -18.16
N PRO A 133 -7.59 8.93 -17.02
CA PRO A 133 -8.63 7.97 -16.63
C PRO A 133 -9.81 7.88 -17.59
N ALA A 134 -10.23 8.99 -18.20
CA ALA A 134 -11.39 9.00 -19.10
C ALA A 134 -11.05 8.34 -20.43
N SER A 135 -9.90 8.68 -21.02
CA SER A 135 -9.40 8.05 -22.24
C SER A 135 -9.09 6.57 -22.03
N PHE A 136 -8.58 6.19 -20.85
CA PHE A 136 -8.31 4.81 -20.51
C PHE A 136 -9.60 3.98 -20.38
N GLU A 137 -10.64 4.53 -19.75
CA GLU A 137 -11.96 3.87 -19.66
C GLU A 137 -12.56 3.64 -21.06
N HIS A 138 -12.49 4.65 -21.94
CA HIS A 138 -12.95 4.51 -23.33
C HIS A 138 -12.16 3.46 -24.10
N TRP A 139 -10.83 3.45 -23.95
CA TRP A 139 -9.96 2.44 -24.54
C TRP A 139 -10.29 1.03 -24.06
N LEU A 140 -10.57 0.86 -22.76
CA LEU A 140 -10.92 -0.44 -22.17
C LEU A 140 -12.25 -0.98 -22.72
N ALA A 141 -13.23 -0.10 -22.92
CA ALA A 141 -14.54 -0.47 -23.49
C ALA A 141 -14.44 -0.94 -24.96
N GLY A 142 -13.52 -0.36 -25.73
CA GLY A 142 -13.34 -0.67 -27.15
C GLY A 142 -12.54 -1.93 -27.47
N ARG A 143 -12.09 -2.71 -26.47
CA ARG A 143 -11.25 -3.90 -26.68
C ARG A 143 -12.09 -5.17 -26.83
N PRO A 144 -12.07 -5.83 -28.00
CA PRO A 144 -12.85 -7.05 -28.23
C PRO A 144 -12.35 -8.24 -27.39
N GLU A 145 -11.06 -8.26 -27.04
CA GLU A 145 -10.45 -9.33 -26.24
C GLU A 145 -11.03 -9.41 -24.81
N LEU A 146 -11.60 -8.31 -24.31
CA LEU A 146 -12.20 -8.22 -22.98
C LEU A 146 -13.70 -8.55 -22.95
N TRP A 147 -14.32 -8.78 -24.12
CA TRP A 147 -15.73 -9.16 -24.23
C TRP A 147 -15.95 -10.66 -24.00
N SER A 148 -14.90 -11.47 -24.10
CA SER A 148 -14.96 -12.91 -23.80
C SER A 148 -15.28 -13.14 -22.32
N LEU A 149 -16.39 -13.83 -22.04
CA LEU A 149 -16.81 -14.18 -20.68
C LEU A 149 -15.84 -15.14 -19.98
N ALA A 150 -15.13 -15.97 -20.75
CA ALA A 150 -14.17 -16.93 -20.22
C ALA A 150 -12.80 -16.29 -19.93
N ASP A 151 -12.36 -15.36 -20.80
CA ASP A 151 -11.03 -14.78 -20.70
C ASP A 151 -10.98 -13.57 -19.78
N ARG A 152 -12.08 -12.81 -19.65
CA ARG A 152 -12.13 -11.60 -18.82
C ARG A 152 -11.68 -11.83 -17.37
N PRO A 153 -12.18 -12.84 -16.62
CA PRO A 153 -11.71 -13.08 -15.25
C PRO A 153 -10.23 -13.47 -15.22
N ARG A 154 -9.78 -14.34 -16.14
CA ARG A 154 -8.39 -14.79 -16.23
C ARG A 154 -7.43 -13.65 -16.51
N ILE A 155 -7.79 -12.74 -17.42
CA ILE A 155 -7.04 -11.51 -17.70
C ILE A 155 -6.99 -10.65 -16.43
N GLY A 156 -8.11 -10.47 -15.75
CA GLY A 156 -8.19 -9.73 -14.49
C GLY A 156 -7.24 -10.26 -13.43
N ASP A 157 -7.20 -11.58 -13.23
CA ASP A 157 -6.31 -12.23 -12.26
C ASP A 157 -4.83 -12.03 -12.63
N VAL A 158 -4.47 -12.22 -13.89
CA VAL A 158 -3.09 -12.02 -14.37
C VAL A 158 -2.66 -10.56 -14.22
N VAL A 159 -3.52 -9.61 -14.58
CA VAL A 159 -3.25 -8.16 -14.41
C VAL A 159 -3.06 -7.83 -12.93
N LEU A 160 -3.94 -8.30 -12.06
CA LEU A 160 -3.84 -8.03 -10.63
C LEU A 160 -2.57 -8.64 -10.04
N GLN A 161 -2.28 -9.91 -10.36
CA GLN A 161 -1.06 -10.57 -9.92
C GLN A 161 0.17 -9.79 -10.39
N GLN A 162 0.18 -9.31 -11.63
CA GLN A 162 1.30 -8.52 -12.15
C GLN A 162 1.46 -7.17 -11.44
N LEU A 163 0.36 -6.46 -11.15
CA LEU A 163 0.37 -5.21 -10.39
C LEU A 163 0.85 -5.41 -8.94
N LEU A 164 0.46 -6.53 -8.31
CA LEU A 164 0.88 -6.91 -6.97
C LEU A 164 2.37 -7.28 -6.91
N HIS A 165 2.89 -8.00 -7.90
CA HIS A 165 4.27 -8.51 -7.88
C HIS A 165 5.30 -7.59 -8.56
N GLN A 166 5.10 -7.24 -9.84
CA GLN A 166 6.09 -6.47 -10.61
C GLN A 166 6.07 -5.00 -10.19
N GLY A 167 4.87 -4.47 -9.98
CA GLY A 167 4.69 -3.05 -9.73
C GLY A 167 4.98 -2.18 -10.95
N GLY A 168 4.53 -0.93 -10.86
CA GLY A 168 4.66 0.04 -11.93
C GLY A 168 3.96 1.34 -11.57
N PRO A 169 4.30 2.43 -12.25
CA PRO A 169 3.65 3.71 -12.06
C PRO A 169 2.22 3.63 -12.63
N LEU A 170 1.22 3.57 -11.75
CA LEU A 170 -0.19 3.56 -12.12
C LEU A 170 -0.98 4.48 -11.20
N CYS A 171 -1.80 5.37 -11.75
CA CYS A 171 -2.60 6.28 -10.93
C CYS A 171 -3.74 5.54 -10.20
N GLU A 172 -4.16 6.08 -9.05
CA GLU A 172 -5.22 5.48 -8.23
C GLU A 172 -6.54 5.31 -9.00
N SER A 173 -6.93 6.31 -9.78
CA SER A 173 -8.16 6.26 -10.57
C SER A 173 -8.15 5.14 -11.63
N ASN A 174 -7.02 4.91 -12.30
CA ASN A 174 -6.91 3.83 -13.29
C ASN A 174 -6.88 2.46 -12.62
N PHE A 175 -6.24 2.36 -11.46
CA PHE A 175 -6.33 1.15 -10.63
C PHE A 175 -7.78 0.86 -10.22
N ASP A 176 -8.53 1.89 -9.81
CA ASP A 176 -9.95 1.74 -9.41
C ASP A 176 -10.85 1.39 -10.60
N LEU A 177 -10.57 1.92 -11.79
CA LEU A 177 -11.24 1.52 -13.03
C LEU A 177 -11.03 0.03 -13.30
N LEU A 178 -9.79 -0.46 -13.19
CA LEU A 178 -9.48 -1.88 -13.33
C LEU A 178 -10.17 -2.73 -12.25
N GLY A 179 -10.13 -2.28 -11.00
CA GLY A 179 -10.79 -2.97 -9.89
C GLY A 179 -12.31 -3.05 -10.05
N ARG A 180 -12.95 -2.00 -10.60
CA ARG A 180 -14.38 -2.02 -10.95
C ARG A 180 -14.66 -2.92 -12.14
N TYR A 181 -13.83 -2.87 -13.18
CA TYR A 181 -14.04 -3.63 -14.42
C TYR A 181 -13.86 -5.14 -14.24
N PHE A 182 -12.84 -5.55 -13.46
CA PHE A 182 -12.52 -6.96 -13.19
C PHE A 182 -13.08 -7.47 -11.84
N CYS A 183 -13.93 -6.69 -11.17
CA CYS A 183 -14.57 -7.06 -9.90
C CYS A 183 -13.60 -7.41 -8.75
N TRP A 184 -12.40 -6.85 -8.71
CA TRP A 184 -11.42 -7.11 -7.63
C TRP A 184 -11.88 -6.62 -6.25
N ASN A 185 -12.91 -5.76 -6.21
CA ASN A 185 -13.47 -5.20 -4.99
C ASN A 185 -14.55 -6.09 -4.36
N GLU A 186 -14.94 -7.20 -5.00
CA GLU A 186 -15.95 -8.11 -4.46
C GLU A 186 -15.37 -8.97 -3.31
N ILE A 187 -16.14 -9.10 -2.23
CA ILE A 187 -15.76 -9.74 -0.95
C ILE A 187 -15.39 -11.24 -1.10
N ARG A 188 -15.63 -11.84 -2.26
CA ARG A 188 -15.39 -13.27 -2.56
C ARG A 188 -14.02 -13.55 -3.19
N ALA A 189 -13.23 -12.53 -3.48
CA ALA A 189 -11.86 -12.71 -3.94
C ALA A 189 -11.00 -13.24 -2.78
N ASP A 190 -10.24 -14.31 -3.00
CA ASP A 190 -9.25 -14.86 -2.03
C ASP A 190 -8.04 -13.90 -1.83
N ILE A 191 -8.25 -12.60 -1.97
CA ILE A 191 -7.24 -11.57 -2.07
C ILE A 191 -7.35 -10.65 -0.86
N ASP A 192 -6.23 -10.47 -0.15
CA ASP A 192 -6.16 -9.57 1.01
C ASP A 192 -6.43 -8.11 0.58
N PRO A 193 -7.54 -7.50 1.04
CA PRO A 193 -7.91 -6.14 0.64
C PRO A 193 -6.91 -5.09 1.12
N TYR A 194 -6.21 -5.34 2.24
CA TYR A 194 -5.18 -4.44 2.74
C TYR A 194 -3.95 -4.44 1.84
N ARG A 195 -3.54 -5.61 1.31
CA ARG A 195 -2.43 -5.71 0.36
C ARG A 195 -2.76 -4.98 -0.94
N VAL A 196 -3.97 -5.15 -1.47
CA VAL A 196 -4.43 -4.44 -2.68
C VAL A 196 -4.41 -2.93 -2.46
N ARG A 197 -4.97 -2.46 -1.34
CA ARG A 197 -5.01 -1.03 -1.02
C ARG A 197 -3.62 -0.42 -0.80
N ALA A 198 -2.75 -1.13 -0.10
CA ALA A 198 -1.36 -0.72 0.10
C ALA A 198 -0.62 -0.63 -1.23
N ARG A 199 -0.82 -1.62 -2.11
CA ARG A 199 -0.20 -1.64 -3.43
C ARG A 199 -0.73 -0.53 -4.33
N ARG A 200 -2.04 -0.36 -4.43
CA ARG A 200 -2.69 0.77 -5.14
C ARG A 200 -2.06 2.12 -4.76
N SER A 201 -1.94 2.37 -3.44
CA SER A 201 -1.34 3.60 -2.92
C SER A 201 0.15 3.73 -3.27
N GLN A 202 0.89 2.61 -3.30
CA GLN A 202 2.30 2.59 -3.71
C GLN A 202 2.48 2.91 -5.19
N LEU A 203 1.72 2.27 -6.08
CA LEU A 203 1.77 2.49 -7.53
C LEU A 203 1.45 3.95 -7.89
N HIS A 204 0.49 4.55 -7.20
CA HIS A 204 0.12 5.95 -7.42
C HIS A 204 1.20 6.92 -7.00
N ARG A 205 1.87 6.68 -5.87
CA ARG A 205 3.03 7.47 -5.46
C ARG A 205 4.18 7.35 -6.45
N HIS A 206 4.43 6.15 -6.96
CA HIS A 206 5.37 5.93 -8.07
C HIS A 206 5.01 6.75 -9.31
N TRP A 207 3.72 6.76 -9.68
CA TRP A 207 3.21 7.54 -10.80
C TRP A 207 3.36 9.06 -10.59
N GLN A 208 3.11 9.57 -9.38
CA GLN A 208 3.30 10.98 -9.03
C GLN A 208 4.75 11.46 -9.10
N LEU A 209 5.72 10.57 -8.83
CA LEU A 209 7.15 10.88 -8.89
C LEU A 209 7.68 11.01 -10.33
N GLN A 210 6.89 10.64 -11.34
CA GLN A 210 7.31 10.78 -12.73
C GLN A 210 7.28 12.24 -13.18
N PRO A 211 8.26 12.70 -13.99
CA PRO A 211 8.34 14.09 -14.44
C PRO A 211 7.08 14.60 -15.14
N ARG A 212 6.41 13.74 -15.91
CA ARG A 212 5.16 14.03 -16.63
C ARG A 212 3.97 14.33 -15.71
N ASN A 213 3.96 13.76 -14.50
CA ASN A 213 2.82 13.80 -13.57
C ASN A 213 3.03 14.78 -12.42
N HIS A 214 4.03 15.67 -12.51
CA HIS A 214 4.32 16.64 -11.46
C HIS A 214 3.15 17.58 -11.16
N ALA A 215 2.21 17.80 -12.10
CA ALA A 215 0.98 18.55 -11.82
C ALA A 215 0.12 17.84 -10.74
N ALA A 216 -0.02 16.51 -10.83
CA ALA A 216 -0.75 15.75 -9.82
C ALA A 216 -0.03 15.76 -8.47
N LEU A 217 1.30 15.64 -8.48
CA LEU A 217 2.13 15.79 -7.27
C LEU A 217 1.93 17.16 -6.62
N THR A 218 1.86 18.25 -7.41
CA THR A 218 1.65 19.59 -6.88
C THR A 218 0.31 19.72 -6.18
N THR A 219 -0.76 19.26 -6.81
CA THR A 219 -2.10 19.23 -6.21
C THR A 219 -2.12 18.40 -4.93
N ALA A 220 -1.37 17.31 -4.88
CA ALA A 220 -1.36 16.42 -3.74
C ALA A 220 -0.54 16.99 -2.55
N LEU A 221 0.48 17.79 -2.84
CA LEU A 221 1.27 18.54 -1.84
C LEU A 221 0.62 19.86 -1.42
N ASP A 222 -0.21 20.46 -2.28
CA ASP A 222 -0.90 21.72 -2.01
C ASP A 222 -1.96 21.51 -0.92
N ARG A 223 -1.70 22.05 0.27
CA ARG A 223 -2.62 21.96 1.42
C ARG A 223 -3.04 23.35 1.85
N PRO A 224 -4.24 23.50 2.46
CA PRO A 224 -4.72 24.82 2.92
C PRO A 224 -3.74 25.55 3.85
N GLN A 225 -2.93 24.79 4.59
CA GLN A 225 -1.95 25.27 5.57
C GLN A 225 -0.54 25.51 4.97
N ASP A 226 -0.26 25.03 3.77
CA ASP A 226 1.04 25.11 3.09
C ASP A 226 0.81 25.12 1.58
N ARG A 227 0.57 26.32 1.02
CA ARG A 227 0.37 26.43 -0.43
C ARG A 227 1.68 26.21 -1.15
N VAL A 228 1.70 25.27 -2.09
CA VAL A 228 2.93 24.86 -2.78
C VAL A 228 2.87 25.25 -4.25
N SER A 229 3.83 26.05 -4.70
CA SER A 229 3.95 26.35 -6.12
C SER A 229 4.45 25.14 -6.92
N PRO A 230 4.15 25.05 -8.23
CA PRO A 230 4.63 23.95 -9.07
C PRO A 230 6.15 23.76 -9.06
N HIS A 231 6.88 24.88 -9.07
CA HIS A 231 8.33 24.87 -8.99
C HIS A 231 8.82 24.36 -7.62
N GLU A 232 8.15 24.74 -6.54
CA GLU A 232 8.55 24.33 -5.20
C GLU A 232 8.33 22.83 -4.96
N ALA A 233 7.20 22.26 -5.43
CA ALA A 233 6.97 20.82 -5.37
C ALA A 233 8.07 20.03 -6.09
N ARG A 234 8.46 20.49 -7.29
CA ARG A 234 9.56 19.91 -8.06
C ARG A 234 10.87 20.00 -7.29
N ALA A 235 11.21 21.17 -6.77
CA ALA A 235 12.44 21.35 -5.98
C ALA A 235 12.46 20.52 -4.68
N ARG A 236 11.30 20.22 -4.09
CA ARG A 236 11.17 19.32 -2.93
C ARG A 236 11.50 17.87 -3.33
N VAL A 237 10.92 17.37 -4.42
CA VAL A 237 11.17 16.00 -4.91
C VAL A 237 12.58 15.84 -5.46
N GLU A 238 13.06 16.81 -6.25
CA GLU A 238 14.41 16.78 -6.81
C GLU A 238 15.47 16.65 -5.71
N ARG A 239 15.26 17.29 -4.55
CA ARG A 239 16.15 17.16 -3.40
C ARG A 239 16.21 15.74 -2.82
N LEU A 240 15.13 14.97 -2.96
CA LEU A 240 15.06 13.58 -2.52
C LEU A 240 15.56 12.59 -3.57
N THR A 241 15.60 12.97 -4.85
CA THR A 241 16.07 12.11 -5.96
C THR A 241 17.53 12.36 -6.32
N ARG A 242 18.14 13.46 -5.87
CA ARG A 242 19.55 13.77 -6.13
C ARG A 242 20.48 12.72 -5.49
N PRO A 243 21.63 12.41 -6.11
CA PRO A 243 22.63 11.54 -5.49
C PRO A 243 23.07 12.10 -4.13
N TRP A 244 23.46 11.21 -3.23
CA TRP A 244 23.87 11.59 -1.89
C TRP A 244 25.14 12.46 -1.89
N HIS A 245 25.02 13.68 -1.34
CA HIS A 245 26.12 14.59 -1.13
C HIS A 245 26.01 15.25 0.26
N TRP A 246 26.87 14.82 1.18
CA TRP A 246 26.79 15.19 2.60
C TRP A 246 26.80 16.71 2.85
N LEU A 247 27.68 17.48 2.20
CA LEU A 247 27.76 18.94 2.37
C LEU A 247 26.49 19.65 1.89
N GLN A 248 26.01 19.28 0.71
CA GLN A 248 24.85 19.92 0.10
C GLN A 248 23.57 19.60 0.92
N SER A 249 23.45 18.36 1.40
CA SER A 249 22.35 17.94 2.26
C SER A 249 22.40 18.65 3.62
N LEU A 250 23.58 18.80 4.23
CA LEU A 250 23.76 19.58 5.47
C LEU A 250 23.43 21.05 5.27
N LEU A 251 24.04 21.71 4.29
CA LEU A 251 23.80 23.13 3.99
C LEU A 251 22.34 23.40 3.65
N SER A 252 21.72 22.54 2.85
CA SER A 252 20.30 22.69 2.53
C SER A 252 19.42 22.49 3.77
N SER A 253 19.75 21.57 4.67
CA SER A 253 19.02 21.38 5.93
C SER A 253 19.18 22.54 6.92
N CYS A 254 20.19 23.40 6.75
CA CYS A 254 20.40 24.55 7.64
C CYS A 254 19.29 25.60 7.59
N VAL A 255 18.47 25.64 6.53
CA VAL A 255 17.35 26.59 6.44
C VAL A 255 16.23 26.21 7.44
N PRO A 256 15.72 27.17 8.24
CA PRO A 256 14.67 26.91 9.21
C PRO A 256 13.38 26.45 8.53
N GLY A 257 12.62 25.57 9.21
CA GLY A 257 11.36 25.02 8.70
C GLY A 257 11.49 23.94 7.61
N ARG A 258 12.60 23.90 6.86
CA ARG A 258 12.77 22.98 5.72
C ARG A 258 12.72 21.50 6.09
N ALA A 259 13.25 21.13 7.25
CA ALA A 259 13.14 19.75 7.75
C ALA A 259 11.68 19.33 7.99
N GLY A 260 10.84 20.24 8.49
CA GLY A 260 9.41 20.00 8.67
C GLY A 260 8.67 19.92 7.33
N THR A 261 9.03 20.76 6.36
CA THR A 261 8.51 20.68 5.00
C THR A 261 8.87 19.35 4.34
N MET A 262 10.14 18.93 4.41
CA MET A 262 10.55 17.66 3.83
C MET A 262 9.89 16.46 4.51
N ARG A 263 9.68 16.52 5.83
CA ARG A 263 8.91 15.49 6.56
C ARG A 263 7.50 15.35 6.02
N ARG A 264 6.81 16.47 5.81
CA ARG A 264 5.45 16.48 5.26
C ARG A 264 5.42 15.91 3.84
N THR A 265 6.40 16.27 3.01
CA THR A 265 6.57 15.70 1.66
C THR A 265 6.78 14.19 1.72
N MET A 266 7.71 13.70 2.53
CA MET A 266 7.97 12.26 2.67
C MET A 266 6.76 11.50 3.22
N GLN A 267 6.05 12.07 4.20
CA GLN A 267 4.80 11.50 4.71
C GLN A 267 3.71 11.41 3.64
N HIS A 268 3.62 12.40 2.75
CA HIS A 268 2.67 12.38 1.64
C HIS A 268 3.03 11.33 0.59
N LEU A 269 4.33 11.21 0.29
CA LEU A 269 4.89 10.10 -0.49
C LEU A 269 4.86 8.77 0.30
N GLY A 270 4.23 8.72 1.48
CA GLY A 270 4.12 7.56 2.38
C GLY A 270 5.44 6.85 2.65
N VAL A 271 6.54 7.61 2.66
CA VAL A 271 7.87 7.16 3.05
C VAL A 271 7.96 7.39 4.56
N HIS A 272 7.76 6.32 5.33
CA HIS A 272 7.84 6.35 6.79
C HIS A 272 9.16 5.78 7.29
N THR A 273 9.74 4.86 6.52
CA THR A 273 11.03 4.26 6.76
C THR A 273 11.87 4.23 5.49
N VAL A 274 13.17 3.96 5.63
CA VAL A 274 14.08 3.79 4.48
C VAL A 274 13.69 2.58 3.62
N ARG A 275 12.96 1.60 4.18
CA ARG A 275 12.45 0.46 3.41
C ARG A 275 11.30 0.81 2.46
N ASP A 276 10.62 1.93 2.72
CA ASP A 276 9.50 2.41 1.90
C ASP A 276 9.98 3.29 0.74
N THR A 277 11.29 3.38 0.49
CA THR A 277 11.84 4.20 -0.59
C THR A 277 11.42 3.68 -1.95
N LEU A 278 10.80 4.56 -2.73
CA LEU A 278 10.31 4.27 -4.07
C LEU A 278 11.29 4.86 -5.09
N ALA A 279 11.79 4.06 -6.04
CA ALA A 279 12.52 4.60 -7.18
C ALA A 279 11.67 5.70 -7.87
N PRO A 280 12.22 6.88 -8.20
CA PRO A 280 13.64 7.25 -8.31
C PRO A 280 14.25 7.91 -7.05
N LEU A 281 13.63 7.81 -5.88
CA LEU A 281 14.15 8.42 -4.65
C LEU A 281 15.45 7.74 -4.21
N ASP A 282 16.41 8.54 -3.77
CA ASP A 282 17.68 8.07 -3.22
C ASP A 282 17.51 7.67 -1.75
N ALA A 283 17.92 6.45 -1.41
CA ALA A 283 17.68 5.89 -0.07
C ALA A 283 18.47 6.63 1.03
N ASP A 284 19.69 7.09 0.72
CA ASP A 284 20.56 7.79 1.66
C ASP A 284 20.06 9.21 1.92
N GLN A 285 19.61 9.92 0.88
CA GLN A 285 18.93 11.21 1.03
C GLN A 285 17.70 11.08 1.93
N VAL A 286 16.85 10.10 1.66
CA VAL A 286 15.65 9.84 2.47
C VAL A 286 16.04 9.53 3.91
N ALA A 287 17.04 8.69 4.15
CA ALA A 287 17.51 8.33 5.48
C ALA A 287 17.98 9.58 6.28
N PHE A 288 18.73 10.47 5.64
CA PHE A 288 19.18 11.72 6.24
C PHE A 288 18.02 12.65 6.60
N TRP A 289 17.12 12.91 5.66
CA TRP A 289 15.96 13.80 5.91
C TRP A 289 15.01 13.20 6.97
N LEU A 290 14.87 11.87 6.99
CA LEU A 290 14.12 11.18 8.03
C LEU A 290 14.80 11.35 9.40
N ALA A 291 16.13 11.21 9.48
CA ALA A 291 16.89 11.39 10.71
C ALA A 291 16.82 12.81 11.29
N ILE A 292 16.83 13.83 10.43
CA ILE A 292 16.74 15.25 10.86
C ILE A 292 15.33 15.63 11.28
N SER A 293 14.31 15.07 10.64
CA SER A 293 12.91 15.46 10.85
C SER A 293 12.25 14.87 12.10
N GLN A 294 12.89 13.90 12.78
CA GLN A 294 12.38 13.27 14.00
C GLN A 294 12.57 14.16 15.24
N PRO A 295 11.53 14.74 15.86
CA PRO A 295 11.69 15.78 16.88
C PRO A 295 12.30 15.29 18.20
N ARG A 296 12.20 13.99 18.53
CA ARG A 296 12.55 13.45 19.87
C ARG A 296 13.83 12.60 19.93
N ARG A 297 14.57 12.46 18.83
CA ARG A 297 15.83 11.70 18.80
C ARG A 297 17.02 12.61 18.58
N PHE A 298 18.05 12.46 19.42
CA PHE A 298 19.37 13.04 19.19
C PHE A 298 20.13 12.14 18.23
N ASN A 299 20.58 12.69 17.10
CA ASN A 299 21.26 11.96 16.03
C ASN A 299 22.52 12.74 15.63
N ILE A 300 23.61 12.06 15.25
CA ILE A 300 24.84 12.67 14.72
C ILE A 300 24.56 13.69 13.59
N PRO A 301 23.73 13.40 12.56
CA PRO A 301 23.43 14.38 11.52
C PRO A 301 22.79 15.67 12.06
N LYS A 302 21.99 15.59 13.13
CA LYS A 302 21.42 16.79 13.76
C LYS A 302 22.47 17.64 14.44
N LEU A 303 23.42 17.01 15.13
CA LEU A 303 24.55 17.71 15.73
C LEU A 303 25.38 18.42 14.65
N GLN A 304 25.66 17.73 13.53
CA GLN A 304 26.36 18.33 12.38
C GLN A 304 25.61 19.56 11.84
N VAL A 305 24.29 19.48 11.64
CA VAL A 305 23.48 20.62 11.20
C VAL A 305 23.50 21.76 12.21
N ALA A 306 23.47 21.47 13.51
CA ALA A 306 23.55 22.48 14.55
C ALA A 306 24.91 23.20 14.54
N ILE A 307 26.01 22.45 14.45
CA ILE A 307 27.37 23.00 14.35
C ILE A 307 27.49 23.89 13.11
N VAL A 308 27.06 23.41 11.95
CA VAL A 308 27.12 24.18 10.70
C VAL A 308 26.28 25.45 10.78
N ARG A 309 25.07 25.42 11.37
CA ARG A 309 24.27 26.63 11.60
C ARG A 309 24.97 27.64 12.50
N CYS A 310 25.60 27.17 13.59
CA CYS A 310 26.35 28.04 14.49
C CYS A 310 27.55 28.69 13.78
N LEU A 311 28.30 27.91 12.99
CA LEU A 311 29.42 28.43 12.20
C LEU A 311 28.96 29.44 11.15
N LEU A 312 27.87 29.16 10.44
CA LEU A 312 27.30 30.07 9.45
C LEU A 312 26.80 31.38 10.11
N GLY A 313 26.13 31.27 11.25
CA GLY A 313 25.68 32.42 12.03
C GLY A 313 26.85 33.26 12.53
N ALA A 314 27.90 32.62 13.07
CA ALA A 314 29.12 33.31 13.49
C ALA A 314 29.81 34.01 12.31
N LEU A 315 29.88 33.38 11.13
CA LEU A 315 30.45 33.98 9.93
C LEU A 315 29.64 35.19 9.45
N ILE A 316 28.31 35.15 9.50
CA ILE A 316 27.45 36.31 9.18
C ILE A 316 27.70 37.45 10.16
N VAL A 317 27.76 37.17 11.47
CA VAL A 317 28.05 38.20 12.47
C VAL A 317 29.43 38.79 12.23
N LEU A 318 30.46 37.97 12.00
CA LEU A 318 31.80 38.45 11.68
C LEU A 318 31.83 39.31 10.41
N ALA A 319 31.09 38.93 9.36
CA ALA A 319 30.98 39.72 8.14
C ALA A 319 30.31 41.09 8.39
N VAL A 320 29.22 41.12 9.16
CA VAL A 320 28.56 42.39 9.56
C VAL A 320 29.52 43.28 10.36
N LEU A 321 30.27 42.69 11.29
CA LEU A 321 31.27 43.42 12.07
C LEU A 321 32.42 43.97 11.22
N ALA A 322 32.89 43.19 10.24
CA ALA A 322 33.90 43.62 9.28
C ALA A 322 33.40 44.81 8.45
N VAL A 323 32.16 44.76 7.95
CA VAL A 323 31.53 45.86 7.21
C VAL A 323 31.40 47.12 8.08
N LEU A 324 30.95 46.97 9.34
CA LEU A 324 30.86 48.09 10.29
C LEU A 324 32.23 48.69 10.61
N ALA A 325 33.28 47.86 10.72
CA ALA A 325 34.64 48.34 10.93
C ALA A 325 35.17 49.13 9.73
N LEU A 326 34.91 48.66 8.50
CA LEU A 326 35.28 49.36 7.27
C LEU A 326 34.55 50.70 7.12
N LEU A 327 33.24 50.75 7.42
CA LEU A 327 32.47 51.99 7.45
C LEU A 327 32.96 52.95 8.55
N GLY A 328 33.36 52.42 9.71
CA GLY A 328 33.84 53.21 10.84
C GLY A 328 35.21 53.85 10.61
N ASP A 329 36.14 53.13 9.96
CA ASP A 329 37.47 53.66 9.59
C ASP A 329 37.36 54.80 8.56
N ALA A 330 36.34 54.80 7.72
CA ALA A 330 36.07 55.90 6.77
C ALA A 330 35.66 57.21 7.48
N VAL A 331 35.19 57.15 8.73
CA VAL A 331 34.63 58.31 9.46
C VAL A 331 35.57 58.83 10.55
N ARG A 332 36.55 58.04 11.05
CA ARG A 332 37.54 58.53 12.04
C ARG A 332 38.91 57.83 11.90
N PRO A 333 40.01 58.57 11.67
CA PRO A 333 41.35 58.01 11.74
C PRO A 333 41.70 57.57 13.18
N ARG A 334 42.37 56.42 13.26
CA ARG A 334 42.47 55.52 14.41
C ARG A 334 43.45 56.02 15.48
N ALA A 335 42.95 56.50 16.62
CA ALA A 335 43.74 56.57 17.86
C ALA A 335 43.70 55.20 18.55
N LEU A 336 44.84 54.50 18.60
CA LEU A 336 45.04 53.21 19.29
C LEU A 336 44.89 53.40 20.80
N ASN A 337 43.67 53.27 21.32
CA ASN A 337 43.39 53.28 22.75
C ASN A 337 42.57 52.04 23.15
N THR A 338 42.70 51.63 24.42
CA THR A 338 42.09 50.49 25.16
C THR A 338 40.62 50.13 24.83
N SER A 339 39.91 51.01 24.12
CA SER A 339 38.62 50.79 23.45
C SER A 339 38.58 49.61 22.46
N GLY A 340 39.72 49.18 21.88
CA GLY A 340 39.75 48.07 20.92
C GLY A 340 39.40 46.73 21.55
N MET A 341 39.92 46.47 22.76
CA MET A 341 39.71 45.24 23.50
C MET A 341 38.27 45.12 24.03
N LYS A 342 37.68 46.25 24.46
CA LYS A 342 36.26 46.32 24.85
C LYS A 342 35.32 46.03 23.68
N ARG A 343 35.62 46.56 22.49
CA ARG A 343 34.84 46.28 21.27
C ARG A 343 34.92 44.81 20.86
N ALA A 344 36.11 44.21 20.91
CA ALA A 344 36.29 42.79 20.63
C ALA A 344 35.50 41.89 21.61
N ALA A 345 35.48 42.23 22.91
CA ALA A 345 34.71 41.49 23.91
C ALA A 345 33.18 41.58 23.69
N ILE A 346 32.68 42.77 23.31
CA ILE A 346 31.26 42.96 22.96
C ILE A 346 30.92 42.13 21.72
N HIS A 347 31.76 42.17 20.69
CA HIS A 347 31.57 41.37 19.47
C HIS A 347 31.55 39.86 19.76
N ALA A 348 32.48 39.36 20.58
CA ALA A 348 32.50 37.98 21.01
C ALA A 348 31.22 37.59 21.79
N SER A 349 30.74 38.47 22.68
CA SER A 349 29.51 38.23 23.43
C SER A 349 28.26 38.15 22.54
N VAL A 350 28.17 39.00 21.50
CA VAL A 350 27.06 38.98 20.54
C VAL A 350 27.09 37.69 19.70
N VAL A 351 28.26 37.23 19.28
CA VAL A 351 28.41 35.95 18.57
C VAL A 351 27.99 34.78 19.46
N ILE A 352 28.40 34.77 20.73
CA ILE A 352 28.06 33.71 21.68
C ILE A 352 26.54 33.70 21.98
N VAL A 353 25.94 34.86 22.22
CA VAL A 353 24.51 34.99 22.51
C VAL A 353 23.65 34.66 21.28
N SER A 354 24.06 35.08 20.09
CA SER A 354 23.42 34.72 18.82
C SER A 354 23.50 33.21 18.57
N GLY A 355 24.68 32.60 18.78
CA GLY A 355 24.86 31.15 18.71
C GLY A 355 23.98 30.40 19.72
N ALA A 356 23.90 30.88 20.96
CA ALA A 356 23.06 30.30 22.01
C ALA A 356 21.56 30.41 21.70
N LEU A 357 21.09 31.54 21.15
CA LEU A 357 19.70 31.73 20.73
C LEU A 357 19.33 30.83 19.55
N MET A 358 20.23 30.67 18.57
CA MET A 358 20.03 29.72 17.46
C MET A 358 20.00 28.27 17.94
N LEU A 359 20.83 27.91 18.92
CA LEU A 359 20.84 26.60 19.56
C LEU A 359 19.54 26.34 20.36
N ALA A 360 19.06 27.33 21.10
CA ALA A 360 17.81 27.25 21.86
C ALA A 360 16.58 27.02 20.96
N HIS A 361 16.50 27.72 19.83
CA HIS A 361 15.46 27.51 18.82
C HIS A 361 15.57 26.11 18.16
N PHE A 362 16.78 25.53 18.11
CA PHE A 362 17.04 24.20 17.55
C PHE A 362 16.63 23.04 18.48
N VAL A 363 16.78 23.20 19.80
CA VAL A 363 16.34 22.20 20.80
C VAL A 363 14.81 22.16 20.95
N GLY A 364 14.08 23.04 20.23
CA GLY A 364 12.63 23.17 20.41
C GLY A 364 12.30 23.78 21.77
N TRP A 365 13.22 24.56 22.35
CA TRP A 365 12.95 25.36 23.53
C TRP A 365 12.09 26.55 23.09
N THR A 366 10.80 26.29 22.85
CA THR A 366 9.81 27.34 22.96
C THR A 366 9.84 27.74 24.43
N PRO A 367 10.29 28.96 24.80
CA PRO A 367 10.05 29.42 26.16
C PRO A 367 8.56 29.28 26.35
N SER A 368 8.15 28.46 27.32
CA SER A 368 6.76 28.27 27.66
C SER A 368 6.16 29.65 27.78
N ARG A 369 5.40 30.10 26.77
CA ARG A 369 4.41 31.15 26.99
C ARG A 369 3.63 30.56 28.14
N THR A 370 3.78 31.17 29.31
CA THR A 370 2.92 30.94 30.45
C THR A 370 1.52 30.96 29.86
N ALA A 371 0.94 29.76 29.72
CA ALA A 371 -0.43 29.61 29.32
C ALA A 371 -1.17 30.41 30.37
N SER A 372 -1.70 31.56 29.97
CA SER A 372 -2.69 32.24 30.78
C SER A 372 -3.72 31.17 31.08
N ALA A 373 -3.87 30.86 32.37
CA ALA A 373 -4.77 29.85 32.85
C ALA A 373 -6.13 30.07 32.16
N PRO A 374 -6.78 29.03 31.61
CA PRO A 374 -8.14 29.19 31.18
C PRO A 374 -8.94 29.60 32.42
N THR A 375 -9.59 30.74 32.32
CA THR A 375 -10.53 31.27 33.31
C THR A 375 -11.48 30.13 33.70
N PRO A 376 -11.68 29.84 35.01
CA PRO A 376 -12.52 28.72 35.41
C PRO A 376 -13.94 28.97 34.88
N ALA A 377 -14.42 28.05 34.06
CA ALA A 377 -15.79 28.05 33.57
C ALA A 377 -16.74 28.04 34.79
N GLU A 378 -17.68 28.97 34.72
CA GLU A 378 -18.79 29.14 35.66
C GLU A 378 -19.54 27.81 35.86
N PRO A 379 -19.87 27.42 37.11
CA PRO A 379 -20.53 26.14 37.37
C PRO A 379 -21.97 26.18 36.84
N PRO A 380 -22.47 25.10 36.21
CA PRO A 380 -23.89 25.02 35.86
C PRO A 380 -24.73 24.93 37.14
N SER A 381 -25.77 25.77 37.20
CA SER A 381 -26.79 25.72 38.26
C SER A 381 -27.55 24.39 38.25
N PRO A 382 -28.01 23.88 39.42
CA PRO A 382 -28.72 22.61 39.54
C PRO A 382 -30.22 22.79 39.25
N LEU A 383 -30.93 21.66 39.06
CA LEU A 383 -32.35 21.45 38.69
C LEU A 383 -32.48 21.07 37.20
N ASP A 384 -32.97 19.91 36.76
CA ASP A 384 -33.85 18.91 37.37
C ASP A 384 -33.66 17.55 36.68
N GLY A 385 -33.97 16.47 37.41
CA GLY A 385 -34.68 15.34 36.83
C GLY A 385 -33.89 14.14 36.27
N GLN A 386 -33.78 13.11 37.14
CA GLN A 386 -33.99 11.68 36.81
C GLN A 386 -32.99 10.95 35.89
N GLY A 387 -32.37 9.88 36.42
CA GLY A 387 -31.96 8.75 35.59
C GLY A 387 -30.72 7.96 36.04
N VAL A 388 -30.91 7.06 37.01
CA VAL A 388 -30.27 5.73 37.12
C VAL A 388 -28.72 5.65 37.06
N LEU A 389 -28.13 5.43 38.23
CA LEU A 389 -26.76 4.93 38.41
C LEU A 389 -26.66 3.45 38.02
N THR A 390 -25.81 3.12 37.06
CA THR A 390 -25.18 1.79 36.96
C THR A 390 -23.66 1.96 36.99
N HIS A 391 -23.06 1.47 38.07
CA HIS A 391 -21.60 1.46 38.26
C HIS A 391 -21.00 0.25 37.53
N GLY A 392 -20.21 0.50 36.48
CA GLY A 392 -19.31 -0.50 35.88
C GLY A 392 -17.84 -0.17 36.21
N PRO A 393 -16.98 -1.16 36.54
CA PRO A 393 -15.62 -0.90 37.01
C PRO A 393 -14.67 -0.55 35.85
N ARG A 394 -13.87 0.50 36.06
CA ARG A 394 -12.80 0.95 35.14
C ARG A 394 -11.62 -0.06 35.14
N PRO A 395 -11.01 -0.36 33.98
CA PRO A 395 -9.81 -1.21 33.92
C PRO A 395 -8.56 -0.45 34.43
N ARG A 396 -7.79 -1.12 35.30
CA ARG A 396 -6.49 -0.68 35.83
C ARG A 396 -5.44 -0.68 34.71
N ARG A 397 -4.68 0.41 34.60
CA ARG A 397 -3.43 0.49 33.79
C ARG A 397 -2.33 -0.37 34.45
N PRO A 398 -1.49 -1.09 33.69
CA PRO A 398 -0.32 -1.74 34.26
C PRO A 398 0.84 -0.76 34.45
N ALA A 399 1.53 -0.88 35.59
CA ALA A 399 2.74 -0.17 35.94
C ALA A 399 3.97 -0.76 35.20
N PRO A 400 5.01 0.04 34.90
CA PRO A 400 6.23 -0.46 34.27
C PRO A 400 7.16 -1.13 35.29
N SER A 401 7.44 -2.42 35.08
CA SER A 401 8.49 -3.15 35.81
C SER A 401 9.88 -2.70 35.35
N PHE A 402 10.66 -2.16 36.26
CA PHE A 402 12.10 -1.97 36.10
C PHE A 402 12.81 -3.32 36.31
N ALA A 403 13.44 -3.85 35.26
CA ALA A 403 14.42 -4.93 35.37
C ALA A 403 15.82 -4.31 35.25
N VAL A 404 16.53 -4.26 36.37
CA VAL A 404 17.95 -3.97 36.47
C VAL A 404 18.69 -5.21 35.99
N VAL A 405 19.43 -5.11 34.88
CA VAL A 405 20.40 -6.12 34.45
C VAL A 405 21.77 -5.66 34.91
N SER A 406 22.27 -6.27 35.99
CA SER A 406 23.67 -6.19 36.38
C SER A 406 24.48 -7.08 35.44
N GLN A 407 25.40 -6.47 34.68
CA GLN A 407 26.49 -7.19 34.02
C GLN A 407 27.49 -7.65 35.07
N LEU A 408 27.80 -8.95 35.10
CA LEU A 408 28.96 -9.49 35.77
C LEU A 408 29.77 -10.28 34.74
N ASP A 409 31.01 -9.84 34.54
CA ASP A 409 32.09 -10.56 33.85
C ASP A 409 32.33 -11.95 34.47
N PRO A 410 32.81 -12.91 33.66
CA PRO A 410 33.83 -13.82 34.16
C PRO A 410 35.01 -13.92 33.20
N GLY A 411 36.13 -13.33 33.59
CA GLY A 411 37.47 -13.70 33.16
C GLY A 411 38.21 -14.42 34.28
N THR A 412 39.01 -15.43 33.93
CA THR A 412 39.86 -16.34 34.77
C THR A 412 39.08 -17.47 35.45
N GLY A 413 39.44 -18.76 35.36
CA GLY A 413 40.63 -19.47 34.90
C GLY A 413 40.86 -20.67 35.84
N ASN A 414 40.65 -21.91 35.36
CA ASN A 414 41.34 -23.13 35.79
C ASN A 414 40.75 -24.36 35.08
N GLY A 415 41.61 -25.14 34.41
CA GLY A 415 41.28 -26.38 33.70
C GLY A 415 42.13 -26.54 32.46
#